data_AF-A0A6H5LHP6-F1
#
_entry.id   AF-A0A6H5LHP6-F1
#
_cell.length_a   1.000
_cell.length_b   1.000
_cell.length_c   1.000
_cell.angle_alpha   90.00
_cell.angle_beta   90.00
_cell.angle_gamma   90.00
#
_symmetry.space_group_name_H-M   'P 1'
#
loop_
_entity.id
_entity.type
_entity.pdbx_description
1 polymer ?
#
loop_
_entity_poly.entity_id
_entity_poly.type
_entity_poly.pdbx_seq_one_letter_code
_entity_poly.pdbx_strand_id
1 'polypeptide(L)'
;MVWPPSLRQLEFGDGFTVRIATLKGPPSLQQLWIGHWCDEHIARVGWPMSLQQVFFSGNFDQPIAGVAWPTSLRVLSFGEKFNQPIAEVMWPASLQQLSFGGSFNWPITGVVWPVSLEELSFGDGFNQPIAGVVWPASLRQLSFGNRFNSPIARVMWPVYLQELSFGDAFNQSIAEVVWPASLRQLSLGRWYDQPISGSIFGVVWPASLRQLSFWCRFDQAVAEVVWPASLRHLSFGVCFNQPITTVAWPASLQQLSFGDRFHQPIAE
;
A
#
# COMPACT_ATOMS: atom_id res chain seq x y z
N MET A 1 -38.27 -0.33 7.47
CA MET A 1 -38.01 -0.54 6.02
C MET A 1 -37.72 -2.01 5.80
N VAL A 2 -38.30 -2.64 4.79
CA VAL A 2 -38.04 -4.04 4.43
C VAL A 2 -37.27 -4.04 3.12
N TRP A 3 -36.09 -4.65 3.11
CA TRP A 3 -35.24 -4.72 1.92
C TRP A 3 -35.67 -5.86 1.00
N PRO A 4 -35.53 -5.72 -0.34
CA PRO A 4 -35.71 -6.84 -1.25
C PRO A 4 -34.75 -7.98 -0.91
N PRO A 5 -35.19 -9.26 -0.90
CA PRO A 5 -34.33 -10.40 -0.56
C PRO A 5 -33.25 -10.68 -1.62
N SER A 6 -33.33 -10.03 -2.78
CA SER A 6 -32.32 -10.11 -3.84
C SER A 6 -31.25 -9.01 -3.76
N LEU A 7 -31.38 -8.04 -2.84
CA LEU A 7 -30.47 -6.90 -2.75
C LEU A 7 -29.08 -7.36 -2.29
N ARG A 8 -28.08 -7.16 -3.14
CA ARG A 8 -26.67 -7.55 -2.87
C ARG A 8 -25.74 -6.36 -2.64
N GLN A 9 -26.12 -5.19 -3.12
CA GLN A 9 -25.33 -3.97 -3.05
C GLN A 9 -26.20 -2.88 -2.47
N LEU A 10 -25.66 -2.13 -1.51
CA LEU A 10 -26.34 -1.00 -0.89
C LEU A 10 -25.35 0.14 -0.74
N GLU A 11 -25.67 1.26 -1.37
CA GLU A 11 -24.88 2.47 -1.29
C GLU A 11 -25.70 3.56 -0.62
N PHE A 12 -25.13 4.13 0.44
CA PHE A 12 -25.66 5.33 1.07
C PHE A 12 -24.94 6.54 0.49
N GLY A 13 -25.70 7.40 -0.17
CA GLY A 13 -25.19 8.69 -0.61
C GLY A 13 -24.91 9.64 0.54
N ASP A 14 -24.32 10.78 0.20
CA ASP A 14 -23.79 11.76 1.12
C ASP A 14 -24.81 12.30 2.14
N GLY A 15 -26.05 12.56 1.73
CA GLY A 15 -27.10 13.06 2.63
C GLY A 15 -27.68 12.05 3.62
N PHE A 16 -27.18 10.81 3.66
CA PHE A 16 -27.75 9.75 4.49
C PHE A 16 -27.38 9.93 5.97
N THR A 17 -28.36 10.36 6.77
CA THR A 17 -28.24 10.67 8.21
C THR A 17 -28.88 9.62 9.11
N VAL A 18 -29.38 8.51 8.54
CA VAL A 18 -30.00 7.44 9.34
C VAL A 18 -28.92 6.63 10.05
N ARG A 19 -29.20 6.28 11.30
CA ARG A 19 -28.24 5.62 12.16
C ARG A 19 -27.81 4.26 11.63
N ILE A 20 -26.55 4.12 11.19
CA ILE A 20 -26.01 2.85 10.68
C ILE A 20 -26.05 1.78 11.76
N ALA A 21 -25.94 2.16 13.04
CA ALA A 21 -26.10 1.28 14.18
C ALA A 21 -27.43 0.50 14.19
N THR A 22 -28.45 0.98 13.49
CA THR A 22 -29.78 0.34 13.40
C THR A 22 -30.00 -0.42 12.08
N LEU A 23 -29.00 -0.43 11.19
CA LEU A 23 -29.10 -1.04 9.88
C LEU A 23 -29.23 -2.56 10.02
N LYS A 24 -30.44 -3.08 9.80
CA LYS A 24 -30.68 -4.49 9.52
C LYS A 24 -30.73 -4.67 8.01
N GLY A 25 -29.56 -4.89 7.40
CA GLY A 25 -29.47 -5.20 5.97
C GLY A 25 -30.12 -6.56 5.64
N PRO A 26 -30.51 -6.80 4.37
CA PRO A 26 -31.00 -8.12 3.98
C PRO A 26 -29.88 -9.16 4.10
N PRO A 27 -30.21 -10.45 4.36
CA PRO A 27 -29.23 -11.52 4.48
C PRO A 27 -28.50 -11.85 3.17
N SER A 28 -28.89 -11.21 2.06
CA SER A 28 -28.24 -11.31 0.75
C SER A 28 -27.19 -10.21 0.51
N LEU A 29 -27.05 -9.22 1.41
CA LEU A 29 -26.20 -8.06 1.20
C LEU A 29 -24.72 -8.47 1.20
N GLN A 30 -24.01 -8.16 0.13
CA GLN A 30 -22.60 -8.52 -0.08
C GLN A 30 -21.68 -7.30 -0.06
N GLN A 31 -22.16 -6.13 -0.48
CA GLN A 31 -21.34 -4.92 -0.57
C GLN A 31 -22.11 -3.73 0.01
N LEU A 32 -21.42 -2.94 0.83
CA LEU A 32 -21.99 -1.79 1.52
C LEU A 32 -21.06 -0.58 1.40
N TRP A 33 -21.57 0.50 0.84
CA TRP A 33 -20.92 1.80 0.82
C TRP A 33 -21.61 2.73 1.80
N ILE A 34 -20.81 3.32 2.66
CA ILE A 34 -21.22 4.24 3.71
C ILE A 34 -20.81 5.63 3.27
N GLY A 35 -21.80 6.51 3.07
CA GLY A 35 -21.65 7.82 2.45
C GLY A 35 -20.73 8.79 3.20
N HIS A 36 -20.33 9.86 2.49
CA HIS A 36 -19.25 10.75 2.89
C HIS A 36 -19.43 11.39 4.28
N TRP A 37 -20.66 11.62 4.73
CA TRP A 37 -20.94 12.36 5.97
C TRP A 37 -21.22 11.45 7.17
N CYS A 38 -21.15 10.12 7.00
CA CYS A 38 -21.36 9.22 8.10
C CYS A 38 -20.13 9.17 9.02
N ASP A 39 -20.35 9.54 10.29
CA ASP A 39 -19.36 9.47 11.35
C ASP A 39 -19.99 8.89 12.63
N GLU A 40 -20.79 7.84 12.48
CA GLU A 40 -21.46 7.20 13.61
C GLU A 40 -20.71 6.00 14.16
N HIS A 41 -20.82 5.76 15.48
CA HIS A 41 -20.24 4.59 16.11
C HIS A 41 -20.84 3.28 15.55
N ILE A 42 -19.97 2.41 15.04
CA ILE A 42 -20.36 1.15 14.40
C ILE A 42 -20.23 -0.09 15.31
N ALA A 43 -19.81 0.07 16.56
CA ALA A 43 -19.57 -1.06 17.49
C ALA A 43 -20.79 -1.97 17.71
N ARG A 44 -22.01 -1.44 17.56
CA ARG A 44 -23.27 -2.17 17.75
C ARG A 44 -23.98 -2.53 16.45
N VAL A 45 -23.34 -2.32 15.30
CA VAL A 45 -23.93 -2.66 14.00
C VAL A 45 -24.02 -4.18 13.88
N GLY A 46 -25.23 -4.69 13.67
CA GLY A 46 -25.46 -6.08 13.33
C GLY A 46 -25.18 -6.34 11.85
N TRP A 47 -23.91 -6.41 11.46
CA TRP A 47 -23.51 -6.60 10.07
C TRP A 47 -24.12 -7.89 9.48
N PRO A 48 -24.67 -7.86 8.25
CA PRO A 48 -25.13 -9.07 7.58
C PRO A 48 -23.98 -10.09 7.43
N MET A 49 -24.23 -11.35 7.79
CA MET A 49 -23.23 -12.43 7.72
C MET A 49 -22.80 -12.79 6.29
N SER A 50 -23.49 -12.26 5.28
CA SER A 50 -23.15 -12.38 3.87
C SER A 50 -22.23 -11.26 3.36
N LEU A 51 -21.99 -10.23 4.18
CA LEU A 51 -21.31 -9.02 3.76
C LEU A 51 -19.81 -9.29 3.52
N GLN A 52 -19.36 -9.02 2.31
CA GLN A 52 -18.01 -9.30 1.84
C GLN A 52 -17.17 -8.03 1.70
N GLN A 53 -17.82 -6.88 1.49
CA GLN A 53 -17.11 -5.62 1.24
C GLN A 53 -17.78 -4.47 1.97
N VAL A 54 -16.98 -3.66 2.66
CA VAL A 54 -17.41 -2.43 3.31
C VAL A 54 -16.49 -1.29 2.90
N PHE A 55 -17.09 -0.20 2.43
CA PHE A 55 -16.40 1.01 2.04
C PHE A 55 -16.95 2.17 2.86
N PHE A 56 -16.10 2.77 3.71
CA PHE A 56 -16.41 4.03 4.37
C PHE A 56 -15.90 5.18 3.50
N SER A 57 -16.77 6.13 3.19
CA SER A 57 -16.40 7.34 2.43
C SER A 57 -16.14 8.53 3.36
N GLY A 58 -15.27 9.44 2.93
CA GLY A 58 -15.17 10.80 3.48
C GLY A 58 -14.80 10.87 4.96
N ASN A 59 -15.81 11.09 5.81
CA ASN A 59 -15.68 11.64 7.16
C ASN A 59 -15.64 10.61 8.30
N PHE A 60 -15.82 9.32 8.04
CA PHE A 60 -15.83 8.32 9.11
C PHE A 60 -14.50 8.30 9.88
N ASP A 61 -14.54 8.63 11.16
CA ASP A 61 -13.40 8.68 12.09
C ASP A 61 -13.78 8.15 13.48
N GLN A 62 -14.75 7.24 13.57
CA GLN A 62 -15.13 6.63 14.84
C GLN A 62 -14.22 5.45 15.21
N PRO A 63 -13.94 5.24 16.52
CA PRO A 63 -13.18 4.08 16.98
C PRO A 63 -13.80 2.76 16.52
N ILE A 64 -12.95 1.86 16.05
CA ILE A 64 -13.35 0.53 15.56
C ILE A 64 -12.89 -0.62 16.46
N ALA A 65 -12.28 -0.31 17.61
CA ALA A 65 -12.01 -1.30 18.64
C ALA A 65 -13.33 -1.91 19.14
N GLY A 66 -13.38 -3.24 19.28
CA GLY A 66 -14.58 -3.96 19.69
C GLY A 66 -15.69 -4.09 18.64
N VAL A 67 -15.49 -3.62 17.40
CA VAL A 67 -16.44 -3.86 16.30
C VAL A 67 -16.45 -5.34 15.93
N ALA A 68 -17.63 -5.96 15.97
CA ALA A 68 -17.83 -7.34 15.52
C ALA A 68 -18.01 -7.37 13.99
N TRP A 69 -16.90 -7.40 13.24
CA TRP A 69 -16.94 -7.49 11.78
C TRP A 69 -17.55 -8.83 11.30
N PRO A 70 -18.26 -8.86 10.16
CA PRO A 70 -18.84 -10.09 9.64
C PRO A 70 -17.72 -11.06 9.21
N THR A 71 -17.90 -12.35 9.52
CA THR A 71 -16.89 -13.40 9.26
C THR A 71 -16.67 -13.69 7.78
N SER A 72 -17.48 -13.11 6.89
CA SER A 72 -17.35 -13.18 5.43
C SER A 72 -16.63 -11.97 4.84
N LEU A 73 -16.26 -10.96 5.64
CA LEU A 73 -15.66 -9.72 5.16
C LEU A 73 -14.31 -10.01 4.52
N ARG A 74 -14.15 -9.60 3.26
CA ARG A 74 -12.93 -9.76 2.45
C ARG A 74 -12.25 -8.44 2.15
N VAL A 75 -13.04 -7.37 1.96
CA VAL A 75 -12.53 -6.05 1.61
C VAL A 75 -13.05 -5.03 2.62
N LEU A 76 -12.15 -4.24 3.17
CA LEU A 76 -12.48 -3.11 4.04
C LEU A 76 -11.67 -1.90 3.61
N SER A 77 -12.36 -0.81 3.30
CA SER A 77 -11.74 0.45 2.90
C SER A 77 -12.24 1.58 3.78
N PHE A 78 -11.32 2.38 4.31
CA PHE A 78 -11.61 3.58 5.08
C PHE A 78 -11.42 4.85 4.24
N GLY A 79 -12.28 5.82 4.50
CA GLY A 79 -12.31 7.11 3.81
C GLY A 79 -11.26 8.09 4.33
N GLU A 80 -11.26 9.30 3.76
CA GLU A 80 -10.22 10.32 3.94
C GLU A 80 -9.94 10.69 5.40
N LYS A 81 -10.95 10.74 6.28
CA LYS A 81 -10.79 11.18 7.68
C LYS A 81 -10.39 10.12 8.68
N PHE A 82 -10.52 8.82 8.37
CA PHE A 82 -10.28 7.79 9.36
C PHE A 82 -8.86 7.87 9.92
N ASN A 83 -8.76 8.15 11.22
CA ASN A 83 -7.51 8.31 11.93
C ASN A 83 -7.69 7.88 13.40
N GLN A 84 -8.13 6.65 13.59
CA GLN A 84 -8.27 6.02 14.90
C GLN A 84 -7.19 4.95 15.14
N PRO A 85 -6.81 4.67 16.40
CA PRO A 85 -5.87 3.62 16.71
C PRO A 85 -6.44 2.25 16.33
N ILE A 86 -5.57 1.37 15.80
CA ILE A 86 -5.97 0.04 15.29
C ILE A 86 -5.33 -1.13 16.04
N ALA A 87 -4.57 -0.86 17.12
CA ALA A 87 -3.84 -1.90 17.86
C ALA A 87 -4.77 -2.93 18.52
N GLU A 88 -5.95 -2.50 18.98
CA GLU A 88 -6.94 -3.36 19.67
C GLU A 88 -8.05 -3.87 18.74
N VAL A 89 -7.89 -3.70 17.42
CA VAL A 89 -8.92 -4.09 16.46
C VAL A 89 -8.84 -5.59 16.18
N MET A 90 -9.97 -6.27 16.39
CA MET A 90 -10.14 -7.67 16.02
C MET A 90 -10.59 -7.77 14.57
N TRP A 91 -9.64 -7.85 13.64
CA TRP A 91 -9.95 -8.02 12.23
C TRP A 91 -10.53 -9.42 11.94
N PRO A 92 -11.50 -9.55 11.03
CA PRO A 92 -12.03 -10.87 10.68
C PRO A 92 -10.96 -11.67 9.92
N ALA A 93 -10.83 -12.96 10.25
CA ALA A 93 -9.80 -13.83 9.67
C ALA A 93 -9.90 -13.98 8.13
N SER A 94 -11.08 -13.70 7.55
CA SER A 94 -11.34 -13.71 6.12
C SER A 94 -10.90 -12.45 5.38
N LEU A 95 -10.44 -11.40 6.07
CA LEU A 95 -10.10 -10.12 5.44
C LEU A 95 -8.86 -10.30 4.55
N GLN A 96 -9.01 -9.96 3.28
CA GLN A 96 -7.98 -10.10 2.23
C GLN A 96 -7.40 -8.75 1.81
N GLN A 97 -8.22 -7.69 1.81
CA GLN A 97 -7.82 -6.37 1.37
C GLN A 97 -8.21 -5.33 2.42
N LEU A 98 -7.25 -4.51 2.82
CA LEU A 98 -7.44 -3.41 3.76
C LEU A 98 -6.81 -2.13 3.21
N SER A 99 -7.61 -1.07 3.11
CA SER A 99 -7.15 0.24 2.68
C SER A 99 -7.49 1.30 3.72
N PHE A 100 -6.51 2.09 4.11
CA PHE A 100 -6.70 3.29 4.93
C PHE A 100 -6.78 4.54 4.04
N GLY A 101 -7.60 5.51 4.44
CA GLY A 101 -7.70 6.78 3.74
C GLY A 101 -6.64 7.79 4.15
N GLY A 102 -6.79 9.01 3.62
CA GLY A 102 -5.76 10.04 3.61
C GLY A 102 -5.27 10.55 4.97
N SER A 103 -6.04 10.42 6.06
CA SER A 103 -5.67 10.99 7.36
C SER A 103 -5.02 9.98 8.31
N PHE A 104 -5.10 8.68 8.03
CA PHE A 104 -4.60 7.66 8.96
C PHE A 104 -3.09 7.80 9.18
N ASN A 105 -2.70 8.06 10.44
CA ASN A 105 -1.29 8.22 10.81
C ASN A 105 -1.00 7.70 12.22
N TRP A 106 -1.74 6.69 12.69
CA TRP A 106 -1.44 6.02 13.96
C TRP A 106 -0.32 4.99 13.80
N PRO A 107 0.54 4.80 14.83
CA PRO A 107 1.53 3.73 14.83
C PRO A 107 0.88 2.36 14.66
N ILE A 108 1.53 1.51 13.87
CA ILE A 108 1.05 0.15 13.56
C ILE A 108 1.89 -0.95 14.22
N THR A 109 2.81 -0.57 15.11
CA THR A 109 3.56 -1.54 15.91
C THR A 109 2.60 -2.21 16.91
N GLY A 110 2.63 -3.54 16.99
CA GLY A 110 1.74 -4.32 17.85
C GLY A 110 0.35 -4.60 17.27
N VAL A 111 0.04 -4.13 16.06
CA VAL A 111 -1.21 -4.48 15.36
C VAL A 111 -1.19 -5.96 14.99
N VAL A 112 -2.26 -6.67 15.35
CA VAL A 112 -2.47 -8.07 14.95
C VAL A 112 -3.24 -8.09 13.64
N TRP A 113 -2.54 -8.21 12.51
CA TRP A 113 -3.18 -8.27 11.19
C TRP A 113 -3.90 -9.60 10.95
N PRO A 114 -4.97 -9.63 10.13
CA PRO A 114 -5.66 -10.87 9.80
C PRO A 114 -4.78 -11.81 8.98
N VAL A 115 -4.89 -13.11 9.25
CA VAL A 115 -4.03 -14.15 8.66
C VAL A 115 -4.19 -14.34 7.15
N SER A 116 -5.29 -13.83 6.58
CA SER A 116 -5.59 -13.90 5.14
C SER A 116 -5.32 -12.59 4.42
N LEU A 117 -4.73 -11.57 5.07
CA LEU A 117 -4.51 -10.27 4.45
C LEU A 117 -3.48 -10.38 3.33
N GLU A 118 -3.90 -10.12 2.10
CA GLU A 118 -3.08 -10.19 0.90
C GLU A 118 -2.68 -8.80 0.40
N GLU A 119 -3.51 -7.78 0.62
CA GLU A 119 -3.28 -6.41 0.16
C GLU A 119 -3.51 -5.41 1.29
N LEU A 120 -2.53 -4.53 1.49
CA LEU A 120 -2.59 -3.46 2.48
C LEU A 120 -2.15 -2.14 1.85
N SER A 121 -3.02 -1.15 1.90
CA SER A 121 -2.73 0.20 1.42
C SER A 121 -2.88 1.23 2.53
N PHE A 122 -1.86 2.07 2.70
CA PHE A 122 -1.93 3.25 3.55
C PHE A 122 -2.19 4.50 2.71
N GLY A 123 -3.08 5.36 3.19
CA GLY A 123 -3.35 6.65 2.56
C GLY A 123 -2.26 7.70 2.82
N ASP A 124 -2.47 8.88 2.23
CA ASP A 124 -1.46 9.94 2.11
C ASP A 124 -0.84 10.42 3.42
N GLY A 125 -1.57 10.35 4.53
CA GLY A 125 -1.16 10.86 5.84
C GLY A 125 -0.16 9.98 6.58
N PHE A 126 -0.05 8.70 6.21
CA PHE A 126 0.73 7.73 6.98
C PHE A 126 2.24 7.99 6.84
N ASN A 127 2.88 8.31 7.97
CA ASN A 127 4.33 8.50 8.07
C ASN A 127 4.87 8.05 9.42
N GLN A 128 4.35 6.93 9.94
CA GLN A 128 4.86 6.33 11.17
C GLN A 128 6.02 5.39 10.88
N PRO A 129 6.97 5.23 11.83
CA PRO A 129 8.01 4.22 11.72
C PRO A 129 7.40 2.81 11.62
N ILE A 130 7.97 2.00 10.73
CA ILE A 130 7.54 0.61 10.48
C ILE A 130 8.57 -0.43 10.91
N ALA A 131 9.65 -0.01 11.56
CA ALA A 131 10.59 -0.93 12.19
C ALA A 131 9.89 -1.65 13.37
N GLY A 132 9.99 -2.98 13.41
CA GLY A 132 9.33 -3.80 14.43
C GLY A 132 7.86 -4.15 14.14
N VAL A 133 7.31 -3.73 13.00
CA VAL A 133 5.97 -4.17 12.56
C VAL A 133 6.03 -5.65 12.17
N VAL A 134 5.09 -6.43 12.70
CA VAL A 134 4.89 -7.84 12.33
C VAL A 134 3.83 -7.90 11.24
N TRP A 135 4.26 -8.03 9.99
CA TRP A 135 3.36 -8.14 8.84
C TRP A 135 2.73 -9.54 8.75
N PRO A 136 1.49 -9.68 8.21
CA PRO A 136 0.89 -10.99 8.01
C PRO A 136 1.64 -11.76 6.92
N ALA A 137 1.83 -13.06 7.12
CA ALA A 137 2.59 -13.90 6.20
C ALA A 137 1.97 -13.97 4.80
N SER A 138 0.65 -13.82 4.69
CA SER A 138 -0.09 -13.83 3.42
C SER A 138 0.13 -12.57 2.55
N LEU A 139 0.72 -11.50 3.09
CA LEU A 139 0.78 -10.21 2.41
C LEU A 139 1.55 -10.31 1.09
N ARG A 140 0.88 -9.90 0.01
CA ARG A 140 1.41 -9.91 -1.36
C ARG A 140 1.67 -8.50 -1.88
N GLN A 141 0.84 -7.54 -1.50
CA GLN A 141 0.93 -6.16 -1.96
C GLN A 141 0.89 -5.20 -0.78
N LEU A 142 1.82 -4.25 -0.79
CA LEU A 142 1.91 -3.19 0.20
C LEU A 142 2.16 -1.85 -0.49
N SER A 143 1.28 -0.88 -0.24
CA SER A 143 1.42 0.49 -0.74
C SER A 143 1.41 1.50 0.39
N PHE A 144 2.37 2.43 0.36
CA PHE A 144 2.42 3.58 1.24
C PHE A 144 1.95 4.84 0.53
N GLY A 145 1.23 5.69 1.25
CA GLY A 145 0.74 6.97 0.74
C GLY A 145 1.82 8.04 0.64
N ASN A 146 1.41 9.19 0.09
CA ASN A 146 2.31 10.25 -0.36
C ASN A 146 3.29 10.82 0.67
N ARG A 147 2.98 10.83 1.98
CA ARG A 147 3.86 11.41 3.01
C ARG A 147 4.81 10.42 3.66
N PHE A 148 4.73 9.13 3.35
CA PHE A 148 5.59 8.14 3.97
C PHE A 148 7.06 8.39 3.61
N ASN A 149 7.88 8.68 4.62
CA ASN A 149 9.31 8.92 4.48
C ASN A 149 10.09 8.41 5.71
N SER A 150 9.59 7.37 6.37
CA SER A 150 10.25 6.76 7.52
C SER A 150 11.37 5.80 7.06
N PRO A 151 12.49 5.68 7.82
CA PRO A 151 13.58 4.77 7.48
C PRO A 151 13.15 3.31 7.42
N ILE A 152 13.67 2.56 6.43
CA ILE A 152 13.28 1.17 6.18
C ILE A 152 14.41 0.13 6.32
N ALA A 153 15.62 0.54 6.71
CA ALA A 153 16.79 -0.35 6.83
C ALA A 153 16.58 -1.54 7.79
N ARG A 154 15.75 -1.36 8.84
CA ARG A 154 15.49 -2.40 9.87
C ARG A 154 14.11 -3.04 9.75
N VAL A 155 13.48 -2.95 8.58
CA VAL A 155 12.15 -3.51 8.37
C VAL A 155 12.25 -4.98 7.99
N MET A 156 11.51 -5.83 8.70
CA MET A 156 11.35 -7.24 8.36
C MET A 156 10.17 -7.38 7.42
N TRP A 157 10.41 -7.35 6.11
CA TRP A 157 9.35 -7.50 5.11
C TRP A 157 8.77 -8.93 5.10
N PRO A 158 7.47 -9.10 4.78
CA PRO A 158 6.88 -10.42 4.66
C PRO A 158 7.53 -11.20 3.50
N VAL A 159 7.86 -12.47 3.76
CA VAL A 159 8.63 -13.34 2.84
C VAL A 159 7.95 -13.60 1.50
N TYR A 160 6.66 -13.29 1.40
CA TYR A 160 5.79 -13.54 0.26
C TYR A 160 5.33 -12.26 -0.45
N LEU A 161 5.84 -11.08 -0.02
CA LEU A 161 5.56 -9.79 -0.63
C LEU A 161 6.06 -9.77 -2.08
N GLN A 162 5.15 -9.47 -3.00
CA GLN A 162 5.43 -9.43 -4.43
C GLN A 162 5.51 -8.00 -4.95
N GLU A 163 4.76 -7.09 -4.36
CA GLU A 163 4.63 -5.71 -4.82
C GLU A 163 4.76 -4.75 -3.65
N LEU A 164 5.65 -3.77 -3.82
CA LEU A 164 5.89 -2.72 -2.85
C LEU A 164 5.95 -1.37 -3.56
N SER A 165 5.09 -0.45 -3.14
CA SER A 165 5.07 0.91 -3.65
C SER A 165 5.22 1.92 -2.52
N PHE A 166 6.18 2.83 -2.68
CA PHE A 166 6.34 3.99 -1.83
C PHE A 166 5.66 5.22 -2.44
N GLY A 167 5.08 6.05 -1.58
CA GLY A 167 4.46 7.30 -2.01
C GLY A 167 5.48 8.40 -2.31
N ASP A 168 4.96 9.53 -2.81
CA ASP A 168 5.74 10.64 -3.35
C ASP A 168 6.97 11.03 -2.50
N ALA A 169 6.80 11.25 -1.19
CA ALA A 169 7.82 11.83 -0.32
C ALA A 169 8.94 10.87 0.12
N PHE A 170 8.85 9.58 -0.21
CA PHE A 170 9.86 8.61 0.21
C PHE A 170 11.22 8.91 -0.44
N ASN A 171 12.20 9.26 0.41
CA ASN A 171 13.57 9.60 0.01
C ASN A 171 14.60 9.12 1.04
N GLN A 172 14.35 7.97 1.67
CA GLN A 172 15.29 7.34 2.60
C GLN A 172 16.26 6.43 1.86
N SER A 173 17.48 6.29 2.37
CA SER A 173 18.47 5.36 1.80
C SER A 173 17.95 3.93 1.84
N ILE A 174 18.17 3.20 0.74
CA ILE A 174 17.81 1.79 0.60
C ILE A 174 19.03 0.84 0.56
N ALA A 175 20.24 1.36 0.82
CA ALA A 175 21.48 0.60 0.73
C ALA A 175 21.52 -0.59 1.72
N GLU A 176 20.98 -0.42 2.92
CA GLU A 176 20.97 -1.43 3.99
C GLU A 176 19.68 -2.26 4.03
N VAL A 177 18.81 -2.14 3.03
CA VAL A 177 17.50 -2.80 3.05
C VAL A 177 17.63 -4.25 2.60
N VAL A 178 17.14 -5.16 3.45
CA VAL A 178 16.99 -6.57 3.11
C VAL A 178 15.61 -6.78 2.47
N TRP A 179 15.56 -6.76 1.14
CA TRP A 179 14.31 -6.97 0.41
C TRP A 179 13.82 -8.43 0.48
N PRO A 180 12.50 -8.68 0.46
CA PRO A 180 11.98 -10.04 0.45
C PRO A 180 12.28 -10.72 -0.88
N ALA A 181 12.67 -12.00 -0.83
CA ALA A 181 13.10 -12.78 -2.00
C ALA A 181 11.99 -13.04 -3.04
N SER A 182 10.73 -12.71 -2.73
CA SER A 182 9.60 -12.81 -3.64
C SER A 182 9.25 -11.49 -4.34
N LEU A 183 9.93 -10.37 -4.02
CA LEU A 183 9.58 -9.06 -4.53
C LEU A 183 9.78 -9.00 -6.05
N ARG A 184 8.71 -8.73 -6.79
CA ARG A 184 8.68 -8.67 -8.25
C ARG A 184 8.58 -7.24 -8.76
N GLN A 185 7.87 -6.38 -8.02
CA GLN A 185 7.64 -4.99 -8.41
C GLN A 185 8.03 -4.08 -7.24
N LEU A 186 8.86 -3.09 -7.56
CA LEU A 186 9.24 -2.04 -6.63
C LEU A 186 9.05 -0.68 -7.31
N SER A 187 8.27 0.17 -6.66
CA SER A 187 8.07 1.56 -7.04
C SER A 187 8.57 2.46 -5.92
N LEU A 188 9.57 3.28 -6.21
CA LEU A 188 10.12 4.26 -5.27
C LEU A 188 9.31 5.56 -5.28
N GLY A 189 9.61 6.52 -4.40
CA GLY A 189 8.86 7.78 -4.34
C GLY A 189 9.15 8.75 -5.50
N ARG A 190 8.22 9.66 -5.78
CA ARG A 190 8.38 10.79 -6.71
C ARG A 190 9.62 11.63 -6.44
N TRP A 191 9.93 11.83 -5.16
CA TRP A 191 11.03 12.66 -4.67
C TRP A 191 12.28 11.84 -4.30
N TYR A 192 12.29 10.53 -4.59
CA TYR A 192 13.43 9.67 -4.31
C TYR A 192 14.64 10.06 -5.17
N ASP A 193 15.76 10.37 -4.52
CA ASP A 193 17.03 10.78 -5.15
C ASP A 193 18.24 10.34 -4.29
N GLN A 194 18.14 9.19 -3.61
CA GLN A 194 19.25 8.63 -2.85
C GLN A 194 20.16 7.79 -3.74
N PRO A 195 21.49 7.80 -3.49
CA PRO A 195 22.43 6.96 -4.22
C PRO A 195 22.04 5.48 -4.16
N ILE A 196 22.13 4.81 -5.31
CA ILE A 196 21.87 3.35 -5.42
C ILE A 196 23.11 2.57 -5.88
N SER A 197 24.20 3.27 -6.18
CA SER A 197 25.49 2.75 -6.63
C SER A 197 26.58 3.00 -5.58
N GLY A 198 27.65 2.21 -5.63
CA GLY A 198 28.85 2.40 -4.80
C GLY A 198 29.61 1.11 -4.53
N SER A 199 30.94 1.20 -4.50
CA SER A 199 31.88 0.06 -4.42
C SER A 199 31.91 -0.71 -3.09
N ILE A 200 31.33 -0.16 -2.02
CA ILE A 200 31.33 -0.78 -0.67
C ILE A 200 29.88 -0.97 -0.12
N PHE A 201 28.91 -0.17 -0.57
CA PHE A 201 27.53 -0.15 -0.03
C PHE A 201 26.45 0.07 -1.11
N GLY A 202 26.61 -0.56 -2.28
CA GLY A 202 25.57 -0.55 -3.32
C GLY A 202 24.29 -1.26 -2.89
N VAL A 203 23.16 -0.94 -3.52
CA VAL A 203 21.86 -1.57 -3.22
C VAL A 203 21.86 -3.02 -3.67
N VAL A 204 21.53 -3.94 -2.76
CA VAL A 204 21.35 -5.36 -3.07
C VAL A 204 19.89 -5.60 -3.47
N TRP A 205 19.62 -5.65 -4.77
CA TRP A 205 18.27 -5.91 -5.28
C TRP A 205 17.86 -7.39 -5.12
N PRO A 206 16.57 -7.68 -4.87
CA PRO A 206 16.11 -9.07 -4.79
C PRO A 206 16.18 -9.73 -6.18
N ALA A 207 16.66 -10.97 -6.22
CA ALA A 207 16.86 -11.73 -7.46
C ALA A 207 15.57 -12.05 -8.24
N SER A 208 14.39 -11.79 -7.64
CA SER A 208 13.09 -11.93 -8.27
C SER A 208 12.55 -10.65 -8.91
N LEU A 209 13.23 -9.50 -8.74
CA LEU A 209 12.73 -8.20 -9.16
C LEU A 209 12.59 -8.14 -10.68
N ARG A 210 11.38 -7.89 -11.17
CA ARG A 210 11.05 -7.82 -12.60
C ARG A 210 10.78 -6.40 -13.05
N GLN A 211 10.30 -5.55 -12.15
CA GLN A 211 9.94 -4.18 -12.44
C GLN A 211 10.47 -3.26 -11.36
N LEU A 212 11.17 -2.22 -11.79
CA LEU A 212 11.64 -1.13 -10.96
C LEU A 212 11.28 0.20 -11.62
N SER A 213 10.61 1.06 -10.87
CA SER A 213 10.28 2.40 -11.34
C SER A 213 10.83 3.47 -10.40
N PHE A 214 11.66 4.33 -10.96
CA PHE A 214 12.00 5.63 -10.43
C PHE A 214 11.06 6.66 -11.04
N TRP A 215 10.53 7.54 -10.21
CA TRP A 215 9.61 8.59 -10.65
C TRP A 215 10.38 9.90 -10.87
N CYS A 216 9.74 11.05 -10.64
CA CYS A 216 10.15 12.32 -11.22
C CYS A 216 11.58 12.77 -10.90
N ARG A 217 12.11 12.58 -9.68
CA ARG A 217 13.31 13.29 -9.21
C ARG A 217 14.63 12.55 -9.27
N PHE A 218 14.61 11.23 -9.40
CA PHE A 218 15.83 10.44 -9.33
C PHE A 218 16.83 10.85 -10.43
N ASP A 219 18.03 11.27 -10.04
CA ASP A 219 19.12 11.66 -10.95
C ASP A 219 20.49 11.20 -10.44
N GLN A 220 20.55 10.04 -9.77
CA GLN A 220 21.79 9.47 -9.26
C GLN A 220 22.47 8.57 -10.29
N ALA A 221 23.81 8.50 -10.21
CA ALA A 221 24.61 7.72 -11.13
C ALA A 221 24.28 6.22 -11.05
N VAL A 222 24.16 5.59 -12.23
CA VAL A 222 23.77 4.18 -12.37
C VAL A 222 24.85 3.28 -12.96
N ALA A 223 26.03 3.82 -13.28
CA ALA A 223 27.12 3.11 -13.93
C ALA A 223 27.59 1.87 -13.15
N GLU A 224 27.66 1.96 -11.81
CA GLU A 224 28.15 0.88 -10.94
C GLU A 224 27.01 0.07 -10.29
N VAL A 225 25.78 0.19 -10.79
CA VAL A 225 24.64 -0.56 -10.23
C VAL A 225 24.65 -1.99 -10.74
N VAL A 226 24.65 -2.96 -9.82
CA VAL A 226 24.43 -4.37 -10.13
C VAL A 226 22.94 -4.64 -10.21
N TRP A 227 22.36 -4.52 -11.40
CA TRP A 227 20.94 -4.79 -11.62
C TRP A 227 20.61 -6.29 -11.49
N PRO A 228 19.43 -6.66 -10.95
CA PRO A 228 19.06 -8.06 -10.81
C PRO A 228 18.82 -8.69 -12.19
N ALA A 229 19.33 -9.91 -12.38
CA ALA A 229 19.27 -10.64 -13.66
C ALA A 229 17.86 -11.01 -14.13
N SER A 230 16.83 -10.77 -13.30
CA SER A 230 15.42 -10.95 -13.64
C SER A 230 14.71 -9.67 -14.09
N LEU A 231 15.38 -8.51 -14.04
CA LEU A 231 14.77 -7.22 -14.33
C LEU A 231 14.32 -7.16 -15.79
N ARG A 232 13.04 -6.90 -16.01
CA ARG A 232 12.42 -6.80 -17.34
C ARG A 232 12.03 -5.38 -17.69
N HIS A 233 11.60 -4.62 -16.69
CA HIS A 233 11.07 -3.27 -16.86
C HIS A 233 11.82 -2.34 -15.92
N LEU A 234 12.48 -1.33 -16.49
CA LEU A 234 13.12 -0.26 -15.76
C LEU A 234 12.62 1.07 -16.32
N SER A 235 12.08 1.90 -15.45
CA SER A 235 11.64 3.25 -15.81
C SER A 235 12.37 4.26 -14.94
N PHE A 236 13.03 5.20 -15.60
CA PHE A 236 13.54 6.43 -15.02
C PHE A 236 12.54 7.56 -15.29
N GLY A 237 12.28 8.39 -14.29
CA GLY A 237 11.34 9.50 -14.44
C GLY A 237 11.98 10.77 -15.01
N VAL A 238 11.21 11.85 -14.88
CA VAL A 238 11.40 13.12 -15.61
C VAL A 238 12.82 13.72 -15.49
N CYS A 239 13.45 13.67 -14.31
CA CYS A 239 14.71 14.38 -14.07
C CYS A 239 15.97 13.59 -14.38
N PHE A 240 15.90 12.29 -14.64
CA PHE A 240 17.09 11.47 -14.83
C PHE A 240 17.88 11.92 -16.07
N ASN A 241 19.13 12.29 -15.87
CA ASN A 241 20.03 12.74 -16.93
C ASN A 241 21.49 12.32 -16.69
N GLN A 242 21.70 11.17 -16.03
CA GLN A 242 23.04 10.62 -15.82
C GLN A 242 23.53 9.80 -17.02
N PRO A 243 24.86 9.80 -17.31
CA PRO A 243 25.43 8.99 -18.38
C PRO A 243 25.10 7.51 -18.22
N ILE A 244 24.71 6.86 -19.32
CA ILE A 244 24.35 5.44 -19.34
C ILE A 244 25.28 4.55 -20.17
N THR A 245 26.31 5.15 -20.79
CA THR A 245 27.21 4.45 -21.74
C THR A 245 28.04 3.34 -21.10
N THR A 246 28.27 3.41 -19.79
CA THR A 246 29.03 2.42 -19.02
C THR A 246 28.16 1.49 -18.19
N VAL A 247 26.83 1.61 -18.28
CA VAL A 247 25.91 0.82 -17.46
C VAL A 247 25.83 -0.61 -17.98
N ALA A 248 26.09 -1.58 -17.10
CA ALA A 248 25.88 -2.99 -17.37
C ALA A 248 24.39 -3.37 -17.21
N TRP A 249 23.61 -3.25 -18.28
CA TRP A 249 22.19 -3.62 -18.26
C TRP A 249 22.00 -5.15 -18.18
N PRO A 250 21.00 -5.65 -17.43
CA PRO A 250 20.73 -7.08 -17.36
C PRO A 250 20.15 -7.58 -18.69
N ALA A 251 20.60 -8.76 -19.15
CA ALA A 251 20.17 -9.34 -20.43
C ALA A 251 18.66 -9.62 -20.53
N SER A 252 17.96 -9.67 -19.39
CA SER A 252 16.52 -9.85 -19.33
C SER A 252 15.71 -8.57 -19.57
N LEU A 253 16.37 -7.41 -19.66
CA LEU A 253 15.68 -6.11 -19.77
C LEU A 253 14.93 -6.03 -21.11
N GLN A 254 13.62 -5.85 -21.03
CA GLN A 254 12.71 -5.80 -22.18
C GLN A 254 12.22 -4.37 -22.45
N GLN A 255 12.08 -3.57 -21.40
CA GLN A 255 11.64 -2.20 -21.48
C GLN A 255 12.52 -1.32 -20.61
N LEU A 256 13.09 -0.29 -21.24
CA LEU A 256 13.84 0.78 -20.61
C LEU A 256 13.22 2.11 -21.03
N SER A 257 12.78 2.89 -20.06
CA SER A 257 12.14 4.18 -20.29
C SER A 257 12.92 5.29 -19.59
N PHE A 258 13.09 6.40 -20.29
CA PHE A 258 13.68 7.63 -19.78
C PHE A 258 12.65 8.76 -19.86
N GLY A 259 12.75 9.72 -18.94
CA GLY A 259 11.89 10.90 -18.92
C GLY A 259 12.40 12.05 -19.79
N ASP A 260 11.61 13.12 -19.84
CA ASP A 260 11.77 14.25 -20.78
C ASP A 260 13.12 14.97 -20.72
N ARG A 261 13.84 14.92 -19.59
CA ARG A 261 15.13 15.62 -19.41
C ARG A 261 16.34 14.76 -19.75
N PHE A 262 16.15 13.54 -20.22
CA PHE A 262 17.26 12.69 -20.61
C PHE A 262 17.86 13.18 -21.94
N HIS A 263 19.07 13.72 -21.86
CA HIS A 263 19.81 14.29 -22.99
C HIS A 263 21.24 13.74 -23.10
N GLN A 264 21.48 12.54 -22.55
CA GLN A 264 22.78 11.88 -22.63
C GLN A 264 22.93 11.09 -23.93
N PRO A 265 24.16 10.93 -24.45
CA PRO A 265 24.42 10.04 -25.57
C PRO A 265 23.96 8.62 -25.26
N ILE A 266 23.16 8.06 -26.16
CA ILE A 266 22.93 6.62 -26.24
C ILE A 266 24.07 6.10 -27.12
N ALA A 267 24.83 5.12 -26.64
CA ALA A 267 26.03 4.63 -27.32
C ALA A 267 25.77 4.35 -28.82
N GLU A 268 26.77 4.65 -29.68
CA GLU A 268 26.78 4.28 -31.10
C GLU A 268 26.84 2.76 -31.30
#